data_AF-A0A5K1AT51-F1
#
_entry.id   AF-A0A5K1AT51-F1
#
_cell.length_a   1.000
_cell.length_b   1.000
_cell.length_c   1.000
_cell.angle_alpha   90.00
_cell.angle_beta   90.00
_cell.angle_gamma   90.00
#
_symmetry.space_group_name_H-M   'P 1'
#
loop_
_entity.id
_entity.type
_entity.pdbx_description
1 polymer ?
#
loop_
_entity_poly.entity_id
_entity_poly.type
_entity_poly.pdbx_seq_one_letter_code
_entity_poly.pdbx_strand_id
1 'polypeptide(L)' 'IKSKGVTMTAMLAKATALALVKHPVVNSCCRDGKSFTYNSCINIAVAVAIDGGLITPVLQDADK' A
#
# COMPACT_ATOMS: atom_id res chain seq x y z
N ILE A 1 -9.25 -8.95 18.56
CA ILE A 1 -8.95 -7.55 18.20
C ILE A 1 -10.26 -6.86 17.82
N LYS A 2 -10.65 -5.89 18.65
CA LYS A 2 -12.03 -5.41 18.93
C LYS A 2 -11.98 -3.89 19.20
N SER A 3 -13.15 -3.26 19.16
CA SER A 3 -13.53 -1.95 19.75
C SER A 3 -13.06 -0.63 19.11
N LYS A 4 -12.01 -0.57 18.27
CA LYS A 4 -11.63 0.69 17.57
C LYS A 4 -11.26 0.52 16.09
N GLY A 5 -11.65 -0.59 15.46
CA GLY A 5 -11.50 -0.79 14.00
C GLY A 5 -10.06 -0.90 13.47
N VAL A 6 -9.03 -0.77 14.31
CA VAL A 6 -7.63 -0.92 13.87
C VAL A 6 -7.22 -2.39 13.94
N THR A 7 -6.99 -2.99 12.78
CA THR A 7 -6.43 -4.33 12.63
C THR A 7 -4.90 -4.25 12.49
N MET A 8 -4.20 -5.36 12.77
CA MET A 8 -2.74 -5.42 12.59
C MET A 8 -2.34 -5.09 11.15
N THR A 9 -3.14 -5.52 10.17
CA THR A 9 -2.94 -5.20 8.75
C THR A 9 -2.99 -3.70 8.48
N ALA A 10 -3.89 -2.95 9.13
CA ALA A 10 -3.96 -1.51 8.99
C ALA A 10 -2.74 -0.80 9.60
N MET A 11 -2.25 -1.26 10.76
CA MET A 11 -1.01 -0.72 11.34
C MET A 11 0.21 -1.02 10.46
N LEU A 12 0.31 -2.22 9.92
CA LEU A 12 1.38 -2.60 8.99
C LEU A 12 1.32 -1.79 7.69
N ALA A 13 0.13 -1.56 7.13
CA ALA A 13 -0.05 -0.73 5.95
C ALA A 13 0.46 0.71 6.18
N LYS A 14 0.11 1.32 7.32
CA LYS A 14 0.58 2.67 7.67
C LYS A 14 2.09 2.72 7.93
N ALA A 15 2.64 1.74 8.66
CA ALA A 15 4.09 1.66 8.89
C ALA A 15 4.87 1.51 7.58
N THR A 16 4.35 0.70 6.65
CA THR A 16 4.93 0.51 5.31
C THR A 16 4.84 1.81 4.51
N ALA A 17 3.70 2.50 4.54
CA ALA A 17 3.54 3.78 3.86
C ALA A 17 4.55 4.83 4.36
N LEU A 18 4.75 4.95 5.67
CA LEU A 18 5.76 5.84 6.26
C LEU A 18 7.20 5.45 5.89
N ALA A 19 7.48 4.16 5.72
CA ALA A 19 8.79 3.69 5.23
C ALA A 19 9.00 4.06 3.75
N LEU A 20 7.96 3.97 2.92
CA LEU A 20 7.99 4.36 1.51
C LEU A 20 8.21 5.86 1.32
N VAL A 21 7.74 6.72 2.25
CA VAL A 21 8.07 8.16 2.24
C VAL A 21 9.59 8.38 2.28
N LYS A 22 10.31 7.59 3.09
CA LYS A 22 11.77 7.70 3.22
C LYS A 22 12.53 7.04 2.06
N HIS A 23 11.90 6.08 1.38
CA HIS A 23 12.50 5.29 0.29
C HIS A 23 11.61 5.31 -0.97
N PRO A 24 11.53 6.45 -1.70
CA PRO A 24 10.60 6.62 -2.81
C PRO A 24 10.87 5.70 -4.01
N VAL A 25 12.08 5.15 -4.12
CA VAL A 25 12.47 4.18 -5.16
C VAL A 25 11.60 2.92 -5.12
N VAL A 26 11.19 2.50 -3.92
CA VAL A 26 10.38 1.29 -3.74
C VAL A 26 8.92 1.53 -4.17
N ASN A 27 8.44 2.78 -4.13
CA ASN A 27 7.12 3.19 -4.63
C ASN A 27 7.15 3.59 -6.12
N SER A 28 8.21 3.25 -6.86
CA SER A 28 8.30 3.57 -8.28
C SER A 28 7.64 2.49 -9.13
N CYS A 29 7.04 2.91 -10.26
CA CYS A 29 6.45 2.00 -11.23
C CYS A 29 7.23 2.03 -12.54
N CYS A 30 7.55 0.86 -13.08
CA CYS A 30 8.15 0.72 -14.40
C CYS A 30 7.05 0.41 -15.41
N ARG A 31 6.55 1.44 -16.10
CA ARG A 31 5.38 1.32 -16.99
C ARG A 31 5.74 0.70 -18.35
N ASP A 32 6.89 1.06 -18.90
CA ASP A 32 7.27 0.74 -20.29
C ASP A 32 8.62 0.01 -20.39
N GLY A 33 9.14 -0.52 -19.28
CA GLY A 33 10.45 -1.20 -19.23
C GLY A 33 11.66 -0.29 -19.46
N LYS A 34 11.43 0.99 -19.79
CA LYS A 34 12.47 1.97 -20.14
C LYS A 34 12.63 3.09 -19.12
N SER A 35 11.63 3.33 -18.28
CA SER A 35 11.63 4.43 -17.31
C SER A 35 10.92 4.05 -16.02
N PHE A 36 11.50 4.48 -14.90
CA PHE A 36 10.89 4.42 -13.58
C PHE A 36 10.15 5.72 -13.32
N THR A 37 8.85 5.63 -13.06
CA THR A 37 8.04 6.77 -12.63
C THR A 37 7.96 6.75 -11.11
N TYR A 38 8.32 7.87 -10.49
CA TYR A 38 8.22 8.06 -9.04
C TYR A 38 6.87 8.69 -8.71
N ASN A 39 6.05 7.99 -7.93
CA ASN A 39 4.74 8.46 -7.54
C ASN A 39 4.82 9.22 -6.21
N SER A 40 4.29 10.45 -6.19
CA SER A 40 4.24 11.27 -4.96
C SER A 40 3.19 10.79 -3.96
N CYS A 41 2.14 10.11 -4.42
CA CYS A 41 1.11 9.52 -3.57
C CYS A 41 1.48 8.09 -3.20
N ILE A 42 1.30 7.73 -1.93
CA ILE A 42 1.58 6.38 -1.41
C ILE A 42 0.27 5.65 -1.20
N ASN A 43 -0.06 4.80 -2.17
CA ASN A 43 -1.27 3.97 -2.14
C ASN A 43 -0.87 2.53 -1.81
N ILE A 44 -1.43 1.95 -0.76
CA ILE A 44 -1.11 0.58 -0.33
C ILE A 44 -2.28 -0.35 -0.69
N ALA A 45 -2.03 -1.32 -1.56
CA ALA A 45 -2.98 -2.39 -1.85
C ALA A 45 -2.85 -3.50 -0.81
N VAL A 46 -3.98 -3.95 -0.24
CA VAL A 46 -4.03 -5.05 0.71
C VAL A 46 -4.65 -6.26 0.03
N ALA A 47 -3.90 -7.35 -0.09
CA ALA A 47 -4.40 -8.59 -0.66
C ALA A 47 -5.36 -9.29 0.32
N VAL A 48 -6.60 -9.52 -0.11
CA VAL A 48 -7.64 -10.19 0.68
C VAL A 48 -8.18 -11.36 -0.11
N ALA A 49 -8.01 -12.57 0.42
CA ALA A 49 -8.59 -13.77 -0.15
C ALA A 49 -10.11 -13.80 0.10
N ILE A 50 -10.86 -14.18 -0.92
CA ILE A 50 -12.31 -14.40 -0.88
C ILE A 50 -12.61 -15.78 -1.48
N ASP A 51 -13.80 -16.32 -1.23
CA ASP A 51 -14.15 -17.68 -1.66
C ASP A 51 -14.08 -17.90 -3.19
N GLY A 52 -14.15 -16.82 -3.97
CA GLY A 52 -14.05 -16.84 -5.44
C GLY A 52 -12.73 -16.34 -6.03
N GLY A 53 -11.72 -16.03 -5.22
CA GLY A 53 -10.43 -15.53 -5.72
C GLY A 53 -9.70 -14.57 -4.78
N LEU A 54 -8.92 -13.66 -5.36
CA LEU A 54 -8.15 -12.66 -4.64
C LEU A 54 -8.58 -11.26 -5.06
N ILE A 55 -8.90 -10.41 -4.08
CA ILE A 55 -9.13 -8.99 -4.33
C ILE A 55 -8.02 -8.17 -3.67
N THR A 56 -7.73 -7.01 -4.23
CA THR A 56 -6.72 -6.08 -3.71
C THR A 56 -7.33 -4.69 -3.52
N PRO A 57 -8.13 -4.47 -2.44
CA PRO A 57 -8.53 -3.12 -2.06
C PRO A 57 -7.32 -2.22 -1.86
N VAL A 58 -7.42 -0.97 -2.32
CA VAL A 58 -6.36 0.03 -2.23
C VAL A 58 -6.71 1.04 -1.14
N LEU A 59 -5.82 1.19 -0.17
CA LEU A 59 -5.84 2.31 0.78
C LEU A 59 -5.12 3.48 0.12
N GLN A 60 -5.87 4.53 -0.20
CA GLN A 60 -5.33 5.75 -0.79
C GLN A 60 -4.65 6.61 0.29
N ASP A 61 -3.53 7.25 -0.07
CA ASP A 61 -2.75 8.13 0.81
C ASP A 61 -2.50 7.52 2.21
N ALA A 62 -1.99 6.29 2.23
CA ALA A 62 -1.83 5.49 3.45
C ALA A 62 -0.80 6.06 4.46
N ASP A 63 -0.03 7.08 4.05
CA ASP A 63 0.90 7.84 4.88
C ASP A 63 0.21 8.89 5.76
N LYS A 64 -1.01 9.31 5.41
CA LYS A 64 -1.81 10.28 6.17
C LYS A 64 -2.54 9.61 7.36
#